data_AF-A0A8B8NCP6-F1
#
_entry.id   AF-A0A8B8NCP6-F1
#
_cell.length_a   1.000
_cell.length_b   1.000
_cell.length_c   1.000
_cell.angle_alpha   90.00
_cell.angle_beta   90.00
_cell.angle_gamma   90.00
#
_symmetry.space_group_name_H-M   'P 1'
#
loop_
_entity.id
_entity.type
_entity.pdbx_description
1 polymer ?
#
loop_
_entity_poly.entity_id
_entity_poly.type
_entity_poly.pdbx_seq_one_letter_code
_entity_poly.pdbx_strand_id
1 'polypeptide(L)'
;MADAEAGTRSDDARASGGEYQVFLNFRGPDTRYGFIDFLYRDLVDVGIRVFRDNEKIRFGEKIDENLRSAINNSTIYIPTFSQTYASSKWCLRELVQMVKSMYESKGKKSILPIFFDVGSGDVKLKTSIYSNALMEHENQFPDEVNEWRAALTEVGEIKGWTVKSRSGQSLMLLGNVVNVINKPHDSFGFNQRTDYMKSKPREPLHFVLISMRKSTFARQVDIIKSVVEEVLKRLEIKKEKLPRHFVRLDAQ
;
A
#
# COMPACT_ATOMS: atom_id res chain seq x y z
N MET A 1 -40.73 8.94 -36.72
CA MET A 1 -40.58 8.27 -35.41
C MET A 1 -39.11 8.18 -35.14
N ALA A 2 -38.67 8.78 -34.05
CA ALA A 2 -37.28 8.93 -33.67
C ALA A 2 -36.92 7.81 -32.69
N ASP A 3 -35.91 7.00 -33.01
CA ASP A 3 -35.31 6.07 -32.08
C ASP A 3 -33.97 6.65 -31.64
N ALA A 4 -33.94 7.14 -30.40
CA ALA A 4 -32.75 7.61 -29.73
C ALA A 4 -32.10 6.44 -28.99
N GLU A 5 -30.99 5.91 -29.53
CA GLU A 5 -30.11 5.01 -28.79
C GLU A 5 -29.32 5.82 -27.74
N ALA A 6 -29.69 5.63 -26.48
CA ALA A 6 -28.95 6.13 -25.34
C ALA A 6 -27.64 5.34 -25.21
N GLY A 7 -26.56 5.87 -25.77
CA GLY A 7 -25.21 5.41 -25.49
C GLY A 7 -24.85 5.69 -24.03
N THR A 8 -24.77 4.62 -23.22
CA THR A 8 -24.19 4.66 -21.87
C THR A 8 -22.73 5.08 -21.99
N ARG A 9 -22.45 6.37 -21.74
CA ARG A 9 -21.08 6.89 -21.62
C ARG A 9 -20.45 6.27 -20.39
N SER A 10 -19.51 5.35 -20.60
CA SER A 10 -18.51 5.03 -19.58
C SER A 10 -17.61 6.24 -19.42
N ASP A 11 -17.67 6.91 -18.27
CA ASP A 11 -16.84 8.08 -17.95
C ASP A 11 -15.34 7.75 -17.74
N ASP A 12 -14.90 6.54 -18.07
CA ASP A 12 -13.52 6.06 -17.88
C ASP A 12 -12.51 6.57 -18.94
N ALA A 13 -12.87 7.53 -19.79
CA ALA A 13 -11.99 8.02 -20.84
C ALA A 13 -11.96 9.54 -20.96
N ARG A 14 -11.16 10.21 -20.11
CA ARG A 14 -10.33 11.39 -20.49
C ARG A 14 -9.35 11.90 -19.42
N ALA A 15 -8.59 11.02 -18.77
CA ALA A 15 -7.39 11.44 -18.03
C ALA A 15 -6.10 11.17 -18.84
N SER A 16 -5.99 11.75 -20.04
CA SER A 16 -4.72 11.81 -20.75
C SER A 16 -3.85 12.93 -20.13
N GLY A 17 -2.94 12.56 -19.22
CA GLY A 17 -1.75 13.38 -18.92
C GLY A 17 -1.54 13.93 -17.50
N GLY A 18 -2.02 13.29 -16.42
CA GLY A 18 -1.72 13.75 -15.06
C GLY A 18 -1.52 12.62 -14.05
N GLU A 19 -0.42 12.65 -13.30
CA GLU A 19 -0.13 11.78 -12.15
C GLU A 19 -1.25 11.89 -11.09
N TYR A 20 -1.80 10.77 -10.61
CA TYR A 20 -2.77 10.78 -9.50
C TYR A 20 -2.17 11.40 -8.24
N GLN A 21 -2.98 12.12 -7.46
CA GLN A 21 -2.56 12.71 -6.18
C GLN A 21 -2.97 11.83 -5.01
N VAL A 22 -4.21 11.31 -5.04
CA VAL A 22 -4.80 10.47 -4.00
C VAL A 22 -5.08 9.08 -4.54
N PHE A 23 -4.72 8.05 -3.78
CA PHE A 23 -5.10 6.67 -4.02
C PHE A 23 -6.08 6.20 -2.94
N LEU A 24 -7.31 5.84 -3.34
CA LEU A 24 -8.30 5.25 -2.43
C LEU A 24 -8.18 3.73 -2.48
N ASN A 25 -7.89 3.13 -1.33
CA ASN A 25 -7.81 1.70 -1.14
C ASN A 25 -8.95 1.27 -0.21
N PHE A 26 -9.84 0.41 -0.68
CA PHE A 26 -11.06 0.08 0.06
C PHE A 26 -11.64 -1.25 -0.38
N ARG A 27 -12.47 -1.83 0.50
CA ARG A 27 -13.23 -3.04 0.19
C ARG A 27 -14.49 -2.67 -0.59
N GLY A 28 -14.56 -3.10 -1.86
CA GLY A 28 -15.64 -2.70 -2.76
C GLY A 28 -17.05 -2.98 -2.24
N PRO A 29 -17.36 -4.23 -1.84
CA PRO A 29 -18.68 -4.59 -1.30
C PRO A 29 -19.11 -3.82 -0.05
N ASP A 30 -18.16 -3.36 0.76
CA ASP A 30 -18.49 -2.71 2.03
C ASP A 30 -18.82 -1.21 1.84
N THR A 31 -18.10 -0.51 0.97
CA THR A 31 -18.10 0.97 0.98
C THR A 31 -18.26 1.64 -0.38
N ARG A 32 -18.23 0.88 -1.50
CA ARG A 32 -18.16 1.45 -2.86
C ARG A 32 -19.27 2.44 -3.19
N TYR A 33 -20.53 2.07 -2.96
CA TYR A 33 -21.69 2.88 -3.37
C TYR A 33 -22.20 3.79 -2.25
N GLY A 34 -21.45 3.87 -1.14
CA GLY A 34 -21.75 4.73 0.00
C GLY A 34 -20.57 5.67 0.22
N PHE A 35 -19.92 5.52 1.37
CA PHE A 35 -18.86 6.42 1.85
C PHE A 35 -17.77 6.72 0.80
N ILE A 36 -17.26 5.70 0.09
CA ILE A 36 -16.18 5.90 -0.88
C ILE A 36 -16.65 6.65 -2.12
N ASP A 37 -17.88 6.45 -2.57
CA ASP A 37 -18.40 7.19 -3.72
C ASP A 37 -18.51 8.69 -3.41
N PHE A 38 -19.01 9.02 -2.22
CA PHE A 38 -19.07 10.40 -1.76
C PHE A 38 -17.67 11.01 -1.61
N LEU A 39 -16.74 10.30 -0.96
CA LEU A 39 -15.36 10.78 -0.82
C LEU A 39 -14.69 11.01 -2.17
N TYR A 40 -14.87 10.09 -3.11
CA TYR A 40 -14.34 10.23 -4.45
C TYR A 40 -14.88 11.47 -5.16
N ARG A 41 -16.21 11.67 -5.16
CA ARG A 41 -16.86 12.83 -5.79
C ARG A 41 -16.40 14.14 -5.17
N ASP A 42 -16.41 14.25 -3.84
CA ASP A 42 -16.02 15.47 -3.14
C ASP A 42 -14.57 15.86 -3.42
N LEU A 43 -13.65 14.89 -3.49
CA LEU A 43 -12.26 15.14 -3.85
C LEU A 43 -12.12 15.60 -5.30
N VAL A 44 -12.85 14.97 -6.23
CA VAL A 44 -12.84 15.35 -7.65
C VAL A 44 -13.45 16.74 -7.86
N ASP A 45 -14.53 17.07 -7.15
CA ASP A 45 -15.23 18.36 -7.23
C ASP A 45 -14.35 19.53 -6.81
N VAL A 46 -13.40 19.31 -5.89
CA VAL A 46 -12.37 20.30 -5.51
C VAL A 46 -11.09 20.23 -6.37
N GLY A 47 -11.10 19.44 -7.45
CA GLY A 47 -10.02 19.37 -8.43
C GLY A 47 -8.87 18.40 -8.07
N ILE A 48 -9.04 17.53 -7.08
CA ILE A 48 -8.04 16.53 -6.72
C ILE A 48 -8.13 15.34 -7.68
N ARG A 49 -6.97 14.92 -8.20
CA ARG A 49 -6.89 13.73 -9.07
C ARG A 49 -6.84 12.47 -8.23
N VAL A 50 -7.93 11.71 -8.23
CA VAL A 50 -8.11 10.53 -7.38
C VAL A 50 -8.10 9.25 -8.20
N PHE A 51 -7.26 8.30 -7.84
CA PHE A 51 -7.42 6.92 -8.27
C PHE A 51 -8.33 6.20 -7.28
N ARG A 52 -9.50 5.77 -7.75
CA ARG A 52 -10.43 4.96 -6.96
C ARG A 52 -10.19 3.51 -7.28
N ASP A 53 -9.58 2.76 -6.35
CA ASP A 53 -9.34 1.36 -6.61
C ASP A 53 -10.64 0.58 -6.88
N ASN A 54 -10.60 -0.31 -7.86
CA ASN A 54 -11.76 -1.08 -8.27
C ASN A 54 -11.47 -2.57 -8.20
N GLU A 55 -11.68 -3.15 -7.01
CA GLU A 55 -11.56 -4.60 -6.78
C GLU A 55 -12.41 -5.45 -7.75
N LYS A 56 -13.57 -4.95 -8.21
CA LYS A 56 -14.46 -5.67 -9.16
C LYS A 56 -13.89 -5.78 -10.59
N ILE A 57 -12.96 -4.90 -10.98
CA ILE A 57 -12.36 -4.89 -12.33
C ILE A 57 -11.08 -5.77 -12.38
N ARG A 58 -10.58 -6.21 -11.22
CA ARG A 58 -9.36 -7.03 -11.13
C ARG A 58 -9.63 -8.50 -11.42
N PHE A 59 -10.05 -8.79 -12.66
CA PHE A 59 -10.02 -10.14 -13.20
C PHE A 59 -8.58 -10.51 -13.60
N GLY A 60 -7.89 -11.27 -12.74
CA GLY A 60 -6.56 -11.83 -13.01
C GLY A 60 -5.59 -11.73 -11.82
N GLU A 61 -4.53 -12.55 -11.82
CA GLU A 61 -3.54 -12.62 -10.73
C GLU A 61 -2.45 -11.53 -10.79
N LYS A 62 -2.41 -10.73 -11.85
CA LYS A 62 -1.43 -9.65 -11.99
C LYS A 62 -2.03 -8.32 -11.55
N ILE A 63 -1.30 -7.61 -10.68
CA ILE A 63 -1.52 -6.19 -10.40
C ILE A 63 -1.49 -5.47 -11.75
N ASP A 64 -2.61 -4.83 -12.12
CA ASP A 64 -2.71 -4.04 -13.35
C ASP A 64 -1.58 -2.98 -13.38
N GLU A 65 -0.96 -2.77 -14.54
CA GLU A 65 0.08 -1.75 -14.70
C GLU A 65 -0.44 -0.36 -14.32
N ASN A 66 -1.73 -0.11 -14.57
CA ASN A 66 -2.43 1.10 -14.16
C ASN A 66 -2.47 1.27 -12.64
N LEU A 67 -2.72 0.17 -11.92
CA LEU A 67 -2.75 0.14 -10.46
C LEU A 67 -1.36 0.41 -9.88
N ARG A 68 -0.32 -0.22 -10.43
CA ARG A 68 1.06 0.02 -9.98
C ARG A 68 1.49 1.46 -10.25
N SER A 69 1.14 1.99 -11.41
CA SER A 69 1.38 3.40 -11.75
C SER A 69 0.63 4.34 -10.81
N ALA A 70 -0.64 4.06 -10.50
CA ALA A 70 -1.44 4.87 -9.58
C ALA A 70 -0.85 4.89 -8.16
N ILE A 71 -0.42 3.74 -7.62
CA ILE A 71 0.25 3.70 -6.32
C ILE A 71 1.57 4.49 -6.38
N ASN A 72 2.39 4.27 -7.40
CA ASN A 72 3.69 4.92 -7.52
C ASN A 72 3.61 6.43 -7.72
N ASN A 73 2.55 6.94 -8.35
CA ASN A 73 2.40 8.36 -8.65
C ASN A 73 1.65 9.12 -7.54
N SER A 74 0.79 8.43 -6.76
CA SER A 74 0.03 9.07 -5.68
C SER A 74 0.94 9.51 -4.53
N THR A 75 0.69 10.72 -4.01
CA THR A 75 1.38 11.26 -2.83
C THR A 75 0.62 11.00 -1.54
N ILE A 76 -0.70 10.77 -1.63
CA ILE A 76 -1.55 10.48 -0.48
C ILE A 76 -2.27 9.15 -0.71
N TYR A 77 -2.19 8.28 0.29
CA TYR A 77 -2.89 7.00 0.34
C TYR A 77 -3.99 7.05 1.38
N ILE A 78 -5.20 6.63 1.03
CA ILE A 78 -6.35 6.60 1.95
C ILE A 78 -6.88 5.16 2.02
N PRO A 79 -6.31 4.30 2.89
CA PRO A 79 -6.92 3.02 3.21
C PRO A 79 -8.17 3.24 4.04
N THR A 80 -9.30 2.75 3.54
CA THR A 80 -10.58 2.74 4.26
C THR A 80 -10.86 1.34 4.76
N PHE A 81 -10.50 1.10 6.02
CA PHE A 81 -10.69 -0.14 6.74
C PHE A 81 -12.16 -0.33 7.08
N SER A 82 -12.76 -1.39 6.56
CA SER A 82 -14.14 -1.79 6.79
C SER A 82 -14.21 -3.20 7.38
N GLN A 83 -15.40 -3.68 7.73
CA GLN A 83 -15.56 -4.95 8.44
C GLN A 83 -14.97 -6.15 7.70
N THR A 84 -15.07 -6.22 6.36
CA THR A 84 -14.55 -7.34 5.56
C THR A 84 -13.29 -6.98 4.76
N TYR A 85 -12.63 -5.87 5.10
CA TYR A 85 -11.42 -5.41 4.39
C TYR A 85 -10.32 -6.47 4.38
N ALA A 86 -10.03 -7.09 5.52
CA ALA A 86 -8.99 -8.10 5.68
C ALA A 86 -9.30 -9.44 5.00
N SER A 87 -10.52 -9.65 4.50
CA SER A 87 -10.87 -10.83 3.70
C SER A 87 -10.45 -10.69 2.23
N SER A 88 -10.01 -9.50 1.80
CA SER A 88 -9.52 -9.27 0.45
C SER A 88 -8.00 -9.25 0.39
N LYS A 89 -7.42 -10.33 -0.16
CA LYS A 89 -5.97 -10.39 -0.45
C LYS A 89 -5.49 -9.21 -1.30
N TRP A 90 -6.35 -8.64 -2.16
CA TRP A 90 -6.01 -7.51 -3.00
C TRP A 90 -5.84 -6.24 -2.19
N CYS A 91 -6.83 -5.91 -1.34
CA CYS A 91 -6.73 -4.78 -0.43
C CYS A 91 -5.49 -4.90 0.48
N LEU A 92 -5.16 -6.10 0.96
CA LEU A 92 -3.99 -6.34 1.80
C LEU A 92 -2.65 -6.16 1.04
N ARG A 93 -2.54 -6.67 -0.20
CA ARG A 93 -1.35 -6.48 -1.05
C ARG A 93 -1.12 -5.00 -1.38
N GLU A 94 -2.18 -4.25 -1.67
CA GLU A 94 -2.07 -2.80 -1.86
C GLU A 94 -1.60 -2.09 -0.60
N LEU A 95 -2.15 -2.45 0.57
CA LEU A 95 -1.74 -1.88 1.84
C LEU A 95 -0.23 -2.03 2.07
N VAL A 96 0.31 -3.21 1.81
CA VAL A 96 1.75 -3.47 1.86
C VAL A 96 2.52 -2.55 0.91
N GLN A 97 2.03 -2.37 -0.33
CA GLN A 97 2.69 -1.51 -1.31
C GLN A 97 2.64 -0.03 -0.91
N MET A 98 1.53 0.43 -0.32
CA MET A 98 1.40 1.80 0.18
C MET A 98 2.38 2.07 1.32
N VAL A 99 2.50 1.14 2.28
CA VAL A 99 3.48 1.22 3.39
C VAL A 99 4.92 1.24 2.85
N LYS A 100 5.28 0.33 1.94
CA LYS A 100 6.60 0.32 1.28
C LYS A 100 6.90 1.67 0.62
N SER A 101 5.95 2.17 -0.18
CA SER A 101 6.09 3.44 -0.89
C SER A 101 6.19 4.65 0.04
N MET A 102 5.46 4.65 1.17
CA MET A 102 5.56 5.70 2.18
C MET A 102 6.99 5.81 2.73
N TYR A 103 7.60 4.69 3.11
CA TYR A 103 8.98 4.68 3.61
C TYR A 103 10.01 5.07 2.55
N GLU A 104 9.89 4.54 1.34
CA GLU A 104 10.82 4.79 0.24
C GLU A 104 10.80 6.25 -0.22
N SER A 105 9.65 6.92 -0.08
CA SER A 105 9.47 8.32 -0.47
C SER A 105 10.24 9.35 0.37
N LYS A 106 10.84 8.91 1.50
CA LYS A 106 11.53 9.78 2.47
C LYS A 106 10.66 10.94 2.98
N GLY A 107 9.37 10.69 3.17
CA GLY A 107 8.41 11.65 3.73
C GLY A 107 7.69 12.51 2.69
N LYS A 108 7.78 12.16 1.39
CA LYS A 108 6.99 12.81 0.32
C LYS A 108 5.60 12.18 0.14
N LYS A 109 5.37 11.01 0.72
CA LYS A 109 4.11 10.30 0.66
C LYS A 109 3.56 10.06 2.06
N SER A 110 2.23 10.12 2.17
CA SER A 110 1.51 10.01 3.45
C SER A 110 0.37 9.01 3.37
N ILE A 111 0.14 8.28 4.46
CA ILE A 111 -1.02 7.41 4.64
C ILE A 111 -2.01 8.08 5.59
N LEU A 112 -3.28 8.14 5.21
CA LEU A 112 -4.37 8.78 5.94
C LEU A 112 -5.49 7.74 6.18
N PRO A 113 -5.44 6.96 7.27
CA PRO A 113 -6.37 5.86 7.45
C PRO A 113 -7.77 6.32 7.85
N ILE A 114 -8.78 5.65 7.32
CA ILE A 114 -10.18 5.79 7.70
C ILE A 114 -10.67 4.45 8.26
N PHE A 115 -11.22 4.46 9.46
CA PHE A 115 -11.80 3.31 10.15
C PHE A 115 -13.32 3.38 10.01
N PHE A 116 -13.87 2.68 9.01
CA PHE A 116 -15.29 2.67 8.67
C PHE A 116 -15.99 1.49 9.34
N ASP A 117 -16.87 1.78 10.30
CA ASP A 117 -17.56 0.83 11.17
C ASP A 117 -16.69 -0.09 12.05
N VAL A 118 -15.37 -0.08 11.85
CA VAL A 118 -14.36 -0.75 12.68
C VAL A 118 -13.59 0.26 13.55
N GLY A 119 -12.91 -0.21 14.59
CA GLY A 119 -11.96 0.57 15.37
C GLY A 119 -10.51 0.30 14.98
N SER A 120 -9.58 1.19 15.35
CA SER A 120 -8.15 0.96 15.15
C SER A 120 -7.63 -0.27 15.90
N GLY A 121 -8.29 -0.68 16.99
CA GLY A 121 -7.98 -1.94 17.69
C GLY A 121 -8.21 -3.18 16.82
N ASP A 122 -9.25 -3.17 15.98
CA ASP A 122 -9.54 -4.28 15.06
C ASP A 122 -8.45 -4.38 14.00
N VAL A 123 -8.09 -3.25 13.39
CA VAL A 123 -7.03 -3.16 12.37
C VAL A 123 -5.68 -3.56 12.94
N LYS A 124 -5.40 -3.22 14.20
CA LYS A 124 -4.20 -3.62 14.94
C LYS A 124 -4.21 -5.07 15.43
N LEU A 125 -5.16 -5.87 14.99
CA LEU A 125 -5.26 -7.29 15.33
C LEU A 125 -5.43 -7.54 16.83
N LYS A 126 -5.97 -6.56 17.58
CA LYS A 126 -6.30 -6.70 19.01
C LYS A 126 -7.64 -7.40 19.22
N THR A 127 -8.40 -7.62 18.16
CA THR A 127 -9.69 -8.32 18.15
C THR A 127 -9.70 -9.43 17.10
N SER A 128 -10.75 -10.25 17.12
CA SER A 128 -10.90 -11.39 16.22
C SER A 128 -11.27 -11.02 14.79
N ILE A 129 -11.77 -9.80 14.52
CA ILE A 129 -12.37 -9.46 13.21
C ILE A 129 -11.35 -9.65 12.08
N TYR A 130 -10.18 -9.03 12.20
CA TYR A 130 -9.16 -9.08 11.14
C TYR A 130 -8.24 -10.29 11.31
N SER A 131 -7.98 -10.73 12.55
CA SER A 131 -7.15 -11.90 12.79
C SER A 131 -7.79 -13.18 12.26
N ASN A 132 -9.12 -13.34 12.36
CA ASN A 132 -9.84 -14.47 11.75
C ASN A 132 -9.72 -14.46 10.21
N ALA A 133 -9.95 -13.32 9.57
CA ALA A 133 -9.82 -13.20 8.12
C ALA A 133 -8.39 -13.52 7.64
N LEU A 134 -7.37 -13.11 8.40
CA LEU A 134 -5.97 -13.44 8.08
C LEU A 134 -5.67 -14.93 8.26
N MET A 135 -6.24 -15.60 9.27
CA MET A 135 -6.10 -17.06 9.44
C MET A 135 -6.66 -17.83 8.24
N GLU A 136 -7.79 -17.40 7.67
CA GLU A 136 -8.35 -18.02 6.47
C GLU A 136 -7.38 -17.93 5.28
N HIS A 137 -6.59 -16.87 5.20
CA HIS A 137 -5.60 -16.69 4.15
C HIS A 137 -4.30 -17.48 4.34
N GLU A 138 -3.94 -17.89 5.56
CA GLU A 138 -2.67 -18.60 5.83
C GLU A 138 -2.52 -19.89 5.04
N ASN A 139 -3.64 -20.58 4.77
CA ASN A 139 -3.63 -21.81 3.98
C ASN A 139 -3.26 -21.59 2.51
N GLN A 140 -3.55 -20.40 1.96
CA GLN A 140 -3.34 -20.09 0.55
C GLN A 140 -2.13 -19.18 0.30
N PHE A 141 -1.80 -18.31 1.27
CA PHE A 141 -0.75 -17.28 1.14
C PHE A 141 0.14 -17.21 2.39
N PRO A 142 0.75 -18.33 2.84
CA PRO A 142 1.50 -18.38 4.10
C PRO A 142 2.65 -17.36 4.16
N ASP A 143 3.29 -17.08 3.02
CA ASP A 143 4.41 -16.15 2.94
C ASP A 143 3.97 -14.67 3.01
N GLU A 144 2.75 -14.35 2.56
CA GLU A 144 2.28 -12.96 2.47
C GLU A 144 1.56 -12.48 3.73
N VAL A 145 0.90 -13.39 4.46
CA VAL A 145 0.09 -13.03 5.64
C VAL A 145 0.92 -12.29 6.69
N ASN A 146 2.21 -12.64 6.84
CA ASN A 146 3.10 -11.92 7.76
C ASN A 146 3.33 -10.46 7.34
N GLU A 147 3.47 -10.19 6.03
CA GLU A 147 3.58 -8.82 5.51
C GLU A 147 2.26 -8.05 5.73
N TRP A 148 1.12 -8.72 5.52
CA TRP A 148 -0.19 -8.11 5.73
C TRP A 148 -0.43 -7.75 7.21
N ARG A 149 -0.09 -8.64 8.14
CA ARG A 149 -0.17 -8.40 9.58
C ARG A 149 0.66 -7.18 10.00
N ALA A 150 1.89 -7.09 9.48
CA ALA A 150 2.77 -5.97 9.76
C ALA A 150 2.19 -4.65 9.22
N ALA A 151 1.75 -4.62 7.96
CA ALA A 151 1.19 -3.42 7.35
C ALA A 151 -0.10 -2.96 8.05
N LEU A 152 -1.00 -3.87 8.42
CA LEU A 152 -2.21 -3.56 9.17
C LEU A 152 -1.89 -2.98 10.55
N THR A 153 -0.97 -3.60 11.29
CA THR A 153 -0.56 -3.13 12.62
C THR A 153 0.06 -1.73 12.52
N GLU A 154 0.92 -1.52 11.52
CA GLU A 154 1.60 -0.25 11.33
C GLU A 154 0.64 0.88 10.99
N VAL A 155 -0.22 0.67 9.97
CA VAL A 155 -1.18 1.70 9.56
C VAL A 155 -2.26 1.91 10.64
N GLY A 156 -2.59 0.88 11.42
CA GLY A 156 -3.49 0.97 12.56
C GLY A 156 -2.97 1.81 13.73
N GLU A 157 -1.66 2.10 13.79
CA GLU A 157 -1.09 3.07 14.74
C GLU A 157 -1.12 4.52 14.23
N ILE A 158 -1.30 4.72 12.92
CA ILE A 158 -1.41 6.06 12.34
C ILE A 158 -2.75 6.67 12.78
N LYS A 159 -2.71 7.91 13.28
CA LYS A 159 -3.92 8.66 13.61
C LYS A 159 -4.76 8.84 12.34
N GLY A 160 -6.04 8.50 12.45
CA GLY A 160 -6.99 8.55 11.36
C GLY A 160 -8.37 8.96 11.84
N TRP A 161 -9.35 8.70 10.99
CA TRP A 161 -10.74 9.06 11.26
C TRP A 161 -11.60 7.83 11.45
N THR A 162 -12.45 7.84 12.48
CA THR A 162 -13.46 6.79 12.67
C THR A 162 -14.80 7.27 12.13
N VAL A 163 -15.40 6.48 11.25
CA VAL A 163 -16.71 6.73 10.65
C VAL A 163 -17.65 5.61 11.06
N LYS A 164 -18.90 5.94 11.36
CA LYS A 164 -19.96 4.95 11.56
C LYS A 164 -21.02 5.12 10.47
N SER A 165 -21.43 4.03 9.82
CA SER A 165 -22.39 4.10 8.68
C SER A 165 -23.73 4.73 9.04
N ARG A 166 -24.13 4.63 10.32
CA ARG A 166 -25.41 5.15 10.82
C ARG A 166 -25.34 6.57 11.38
N SER A 167 -24.21 7.26 11.30
CA SER A 167 -24.08 8.63 11.81
C SER A 167 -24.00 9.64 10.67
N GLY A 168 -24.67 10.79 10.83
CA GLY A 168 -24.50 11.95 9.94
C GLY A 168 -23.07 12.53 9.93
N GLN A 169 -22.16 11.94 10.70
CA GLN A 169 -20.74 12.29 10.78
C GLN A 169 -20.00 12.00 9.47
N SER A 170 -20.54 11.15 8.59
CA SER A 170 -19.95 10.86 7.28
C SER A 170 -19.69 12.14 6.47
N LEU A 171 -20.66 13.06 6.38
CA LEU A 171 -20.52 14.31 5.62
C LEU A 171 -19.51 15.28 6.25
N MET A 172 -19.50 15.39 7.59
CA MET A 172 -18.52 16.21 8.32
C MET A 172 -17.09 15.68 8.15
N LEU A 173 -16.93 14.36 8.04
CA LEU A 173 -15.64 13.73 7.82
C LEU A 173 -15.05 14.07 6.45
N LEU A 174 -15.90 14.07 5.41
CA LEU A 174 -15.49 14.37 4.04
C LEU A 174 -14.88 15.76 3.94
N GLY A 175 -15.54 16.77 4.53
CA GLY A 175 -15.00 18.13 4.60
C GLY A 175 -13.65 18.20 5.32
N ASN A 176 -13.46 17.44 6.41
CA ASN A 176 -12.19 17.39 7.14
C ASN A 176 -11.07 16.71 6.34
N VAL A 177 -11.37 15.60 5.66
CA VAL A 177 -10.40 14.88 4.83
C VAL A 177 -9.96 15.75 3.65
N VAL A 178 -10.90 16.40 2.96
CA VAL A 178 -10.63 17.34 1.86
C VAL A 178 -9.77 18.51 2.35
N ASN A 179 -10.12 19.11 3.50
CA ASN A 179 -9.35 20.21 4.10
C ASN A 179 -7.93 19.80 4.48
N VAL A 180 -7.74 18.56 4.92
CA VAL A 180 -6.41 18.03 5.21
C VAL A 180 -5.64 17.88 3.91
N ILE A 181 -6.19 17.22 2.89
CA ILE A 181 -5.50 16.98 1.61
C ILE A 181 -5.12 18.28 0.88
N ASN A 182 -5.94 19.32 0.98
CA ASN A 182 -5.66 20.63 0.36
C ASN A 182 -4.55 21.45 1.05
N LYS A 183 -4.07 21.02 2.22
CA LYS A 183 -2.96 21.69 2.90
C LYS A 183 -1.61 21.30 2.28
N PRO A 184 -0.62 22.22 2.22
CA PRO A 184 0.71 21.87 1.75
C PRO A 184 1.32 20.76 2.61
N HIS A 185 2.06 19.84 1.99
CA HIS A 185 2.52 18.59 2.61
C HIS A 185 3.33 18.80 3.92
N ASP A 186 4.01 19.93 4.07
CA ASP A 186 4.78 20.27 5.26
C ASP A 186 3.90 20.75 6.45
N SER A 187 2.62 20.99 6.21
CA SER A 187 1.66 21.50 7.20
C SER A 187 0.67 20.44 7.73
N PHE A 188 0.80 19.19 7.28
CA PHE A 188 0.19 18.07 7.98
C PHE A 188 0.80 17.99 9.38
N GLY A 189 0.13 18.54 10.39
CA GLY A 189 0.51 18.45 11.81
C GLY A 189 0.61 17.00 12.34
N PHE A 190 0.41 16.00 11.47
CA PHE A 190 0.83 14.62 11.63
C PHE A 190 2.27 14.49 11.12
N ASN A 191 3.24 14.79 11.96
CA ASN A 191 4.60 14.38 11.67
C ASN A 191 4.70 12.87 11.96
N GLN A 192 4.14 12.05 11.05
CA GLN A 192 3.95 10.61 11.20
C GLN A 192 5.27 9.92 11.58
N ARG A 193 6.40 10.42 11.04
CA ARG A 193 7.74 9.96 11.36
C ARG A 193 8.15 10.27 12.81
N THR A 194 7.89 11.46 13.33
CA THR A 194 8.25 11.81 14.72
C THR A 194 7.27 11.25 15.75
N ASP A 195 5.98 11.17 15.45
CA ASP A 195 4.98 10.60 16.36
C ASP A 195 5.16 9.08 16.49
N TYR A 196 5.53 8.40 15.39
CA TYR A 196 5.94 7.00 15.39
C TYR A 196 7.28 6.79 16.12
N MET A 197 8.31 7.59 15.83
CA MET A 197 9.62 7.45 16.49
C MET A 197 9.61 7.81 17.98
N LYS A 198 8.68 8.66 18.44
CA LYS A 198 8.53 9.04 19.86
C LYS A 198 7.74 8.02 20.68
N SER A 199 6.89 7.21 20.07
CA SER A 199 5.99 6.27 20.77
C SER A 199 6.57 4.86 20.97
N LYS A 200 7.79 4.58 20.49
CA LYS A 200 8.43 3.26 20.61
C LYS A 200 9.68 3.27 21.50
N PRO A 201 9.91 2.22 22.33
CA PRO A 201 11.26 1.84 22.74
C PRO A 201 12.08 1.58 21.48
N ARG A 202 13.38 1.93 21.48
CA ARG A 202 14.29 1.69 20.34
C ARG A 202 14.24 0.22 19.90
N GLU A 203 13.48 -0.05 18.83
CA GLU A 203 13.62 -1.09 17.79
C GLU A 203 12.28 -1.20 17.01
N PRO A 204 12.26 -0.88 15.70
CA PRO A 204 12.20 -1.96 14.72
C PRO A 204 12.87 -1.59 13.39
N LEU A 205 14.20 -1.77 13.27
CA LEU A 205 14.85 -1.70 11.95
C LEU A 205 14.89 -3.07 11.25
N HIS A 206 14.51 -4.14 11.95
CA HIS A 206 14.71 -5.50 11.49
C HIS A 206 13.88 -5.89 10.25
N PHE A 207 12.63 -5.42 10.11
CA PHE A 207 11.75 -5.93 9.05
C PHE A 207 11.90 -5.22 7.69
N VAL A 208 12.09 -3.90 7.69
CA VAL A 208 12.44 -3.15 6.47
C VAL A 208 13.82 -3.60 5.95
N LEU A 209 14.78 -3.84 6.85
CA LEU A 209 16.07 -4.40 6.46
C LEU A 209 15.99 -5.85 5.98
N ILE A 210 15.08 -6.70 6.46
CA ILE A 210 14.93 -8.08 5.94
C ILE A 210 14.34 -8.07 4.52
N SER A 211 13.29 -7.28 4.27
CA SER A 211 12.72 -7.15 2.92
C SER A 211 13.69 -6.49 1.95
N MET A 212 14.48 -5.49 2.41
CA MET A 212 15.51 -4.88 1.58
C MET A 212 16.73 -5.81 1.40
N ARG A 213 17.19 -6.53 2.44
CA ARG A 213 18.34 -7.45 2.35
C ARG A 213 18.13 -8.57 1.34
N LYS A 214 16.93 -9.14 1.18
CA LYS A 214 16.73 -10.18 0.15
C LYS A 214 16.97 -9.66 -1.27
N SER A 215 16.61 -8.41 -1.57
CA SER A 215 16.79 -7.83 -2.91
C SER A 215 18.19 -7.21 -3.14
N THR A 216 18.78 -6.60 -2.11
CA THR A 216 20.10 -5.96 -2.23
C THR A 216 21.26 -6.94 -2.03
N PHE A 217 21.08 -8.00 -1.23
CA PHE A 217 22.10 -9.05 -1.05
C PHE A 217 22.29 -9.88 -2.32
N ALA A 218 21.20 -10.26 -3.00
CA ALA A 218 21.29 -10.94 -4.29
C ALA A 218 22.08 -10.10 -5.32
N ARG A 219 21.75 -8.81 -5.46
CA ARG A 219 22.49 -7.87 -6.32
C ARG A 219 23.96 -7.66 -5.89
N GLN A 220 24.24 -7.60 -4.59
CA GLN A 220 25.61 -7.44 -4.09
C GLN A 220 26.43 -8.72 -4.29
N VAL A 221 25.83 -9.90 -4.14
CA VAL A 221 26.48 -11.19 -4.44
C VAL A 221 26.76 -11.30 -5.94
N ASP A 222 25.84 -10.88 -6.82
CA ASP A 222 26.07 -10.90 -8.28
C ASP A 222 27.18 -9.93 -8.69
N ILE A 223 27.24 -8.74 -8.09
CA ILE A 223 28.34 -7.77 -8.32
C ILE A 223 29.67 -8.34 -7.82
N ILE A 224 29.70 -8.92 -6.62
CA ILE A 224 30.92 -9.51 -6.06
C ILE A 224 31.37 -10.70 -6.92
N LYS A 225 30.46 -11.58 -7.35
CA LYS A 225 30.76 -12.67 -8.28
C LYS A 225 31.34 -12.12 -9.58
N SER A 226 30.69 -11.12 -10.19
CA SER A 226 31.18 -10.50 -11.43
C SER A 226 32.58 -9.89 -11.29
N VAL A 227 32.87 -9.23 -10.16
CA VAL A 227 34.19 -8.64 -9.90
C VAL A 227 35.24 -9.72 -9.65
N VAL A 228 34.91 -10.79 -8.91
CA VAL A 228 35.81 -11.92 -8.67
C VAL A 228 36.13 -12.65 -9.97
N GLU A 229 35.14 -12.91 -10.84
CA GLU A 229 35.36 -13.51 -12.16
C GLU A 229 36.32 -12.71 -13.02
N GLU A 230 36.13 -11.38 -13.07
CA GLU A 230 36.97 -10.49 -13.86
C GLU A 230 38.41 -10.45 -13.32
N VAL A 231 38.60 -10.47 -11.99
CA VAL A 231 39.92 -10.54 -11.35
C VAL A 231 40.60 -11.88 -11.64
N LEU A 232 39.89 -13.01 -11.53
CA LEU A 232 40.45 -14.34 -11.82
C LEU A 232 40.86 -14.47 -13.29
N LYS A 233 40.06 -13.90 -14.20
CA LYS A 233 40.37 -13.86 -15.64
C LYS A 233 41.63 -13.05 -15.95
N ARG A 234 41.80 -11.89 -15.30
CA ARG A 234 42.98 -11.02 -15.49
C ARG A 234 44.27 -11.61 -14.91
N LEU A 235 44.16 -12.43 -13.87
CA LEU A 235 45.31 -13.06 -13.22
C LEU A 235 45.59 -14.49 -13.74
N GLU A 236 44.85 -14.95 -14.74
CA GLU A 236 44.91 -16.31 -15.30
C GLU A 236 44.75 -17.43 -14.25
N ILE A 237 44.05 -17.16 -13.16
CA ILE A 237 43.84 -18.10 -12.06
C ILE A 237 42.65 -19.01 -12.39
N LYS A 238 42.92 -20.30 -12.59
CA LYS A 238 41.86 -21.30 -12.78
C LYS A 238 41.06 -21.50 -11.48
N LYS A 239 39.74 -21.37 -11.55
CA LYS A 239 38.81 -21.51 -10.41
C LYS A 239 39.01 -22.78 -9.58
N GLU A 240 39.40 -23.87 -10.22
CA GLU A 240 39.66 -25.18 -9.61
C GLU A 240 40.80 -25.15 -8.57
N LYS A 241 41.64 -24.12 -8.60
CA LYS A 241 42.74 -23.91 -7.66
C LYS A 241 42.35 -23.05 -6.45
N LEU A 242 41.11 -22.56 -6.35
CA LEU A 242 40.65 -21.78 -5.21
C LEU A 242 40.30 -22.67 -4.00
N PRO A 243 40.55 -22.20 -2.77
CA PRO A 243 40.16 -22.91 -1.55
C PRO A 243 38.66 -23.24 -1.51
N ARG A 244 38.30 -24.45 -1.00
CA ARG A 244 36.92 -24.98 -1.00
C ARG A 244 35.85 -24.08 -0.36
N HIS A 245 36.22 -23.12 0.49
CA HIS A 245 35.27 -22.19 1.10
C HIS A 245 34.81 -21.05 0.17
N PHE A 246 35.55 -20.76 -0.92
CA PHE A 246 35.14 -19.78 -1.93
C PHE A 246 34.17 -20.35 -2.98
N VAL A 247 34.17 -21.68 -3.18
CA VAL A 247 33.34 -22.37 -4.18
C VAL A 247 31.87 -22.52 -3.73
N ARG A 248 31.56 -22.25 -2.45
CA ARG A 248 30.24 -22.52 -1.85
C ARG A 248 29.17 -21.45 -2.10
N LEU A 249 29.44 -20.45 -2.94
CA LEU A 249 28.49 -19.36 -3.24
C LEU A 249 27.43 -19.72 -4.31
N ASP A 250 27.45 -20.91 -4.89
CA ASP A 250 26.55 -21.32 -5.98
C ASP A 250 25.45 -22.32 -5.58
N ALA A 251 25.26 -22.60 -4.29
CA ALA A 251 24.21 -23.51 -3.84
C ALA A 251 23.50 -23.02 -2.56
N GLN A 252 22.62 -22.04 -2.72
CA GLN A 252 21.38 -21.86 -1.93
C GLN A 252 20.50 -20.76 -2.52
#